data_AF-A0A966SAG2-F1
#
_entry.id   AF-A0A966SAG2-F1
#
_cell.length_a   1.000
_cell.length_b   1.000
_cell.length_c   1.000
_cell.angle_alpha   90.00
_cell.angle_beta   90.00
_cell.angle_gamma   90.00
#
_symmetry.space_group_name_H-M   'P 1'
#
loop_
_entity.id
_entity.type
_entity.pdbx_description
1 polymer ?
#
loop_
_entity_poly.entity_id
_entity_poly.type
_entity_poly.pdbx_seq_one_letter_code
_entity_poly.pdbx_strand_id
1 'polypeptide(L)'
;MKISASQDNDPGPRLLKVNQYLEKNFPDFFAEARFDVGDDDYFLYSRFGQYLARSIENRRAPRAKIYRGFTVLNKMAAVSRKDPQVLRMLVSGPLEHLVDAPKARALAMKRLSPVAQGYLESLCE
;
A
#
# COMPACT_ATOMS: atom_id res chain seq x y z
N MET A 1 36.51 23.17 12.59
CA MET A 1 36.27 21.93 11.81
C MET A 1 34.90 22.05 11.17
N LYS A 2 34.83 22.11 9.83
CA LYS A 2 33.56 22.09 9.08
C LYS A 2 33.18 20.63 8.87
N ILE A 3 32.09 20.20 9.48
CA ILE A 3 31.44 18.94 9.14
C ILE A 3 30.67 19.23 7.85
N SER A 4 31.19 18.77 6.72
CA SER A 4 30.44 18.72 5.48
C SER A 4 29.39 17.63 5.64
N ALA A 5 28.17 18.03 6.00
CA ALA A 5 27.01 17.16 5.88
C ALA A 5 26.85 16.83 4.39
N SER A 6 27.09 15.57 4.06
CA SER A 6 26.87 15.00 2.75
C SER A 6 25.48 15.40 2.26
N GLN A 7 25.45 16.14 1.15
CA GLN A 7 24.20 16.56 0.52
C GLN A 7 23.30 15.36 0.29
N ASP A 8 22.06 15.50 0.77
CA ASP A 8 20.90 14.69 0.49
C ASP A 8 20.94 14.01 -0.88
N ASN A 9 21.15 12.70 -0.88
CA ASN A 9 20.55 11.85 -1.90
C ASN A 9 19.11 11.60 -1.46
N ASP A 10 18.24 12.62 -1.52
CA ASP A 10 16.80 12.38 -1.34
C ASP A 10 16.25 11.93 -2.70
N PRO A 11 15.91 10.63 -2.90
CA PRO A 11 15.52 10.07 -4.20
C PRO A 11 14.14 10.53 -4.70
N GLY A 12 13.60 11.62 -4.14
CA GLY A 12 12.21 12.02 -4.25
C GLY A 12 11.28 11.09 -3.47
N PRO A 13 9.96 11.38 -3.42
CA PRO A 13 9.03 10.55 -2.68
C PRO A 13 9.00 9.14 -3.29
N ARG A 14 9.46 8.14 -2.54
CA ARG A 14 9.65 6.74 -2.98
C ARG A 14 8.42 6.16 -3.68
N LEU A 15 7.24 6.63 -3.28
CA LEU A 15 5.94 6.16 -3.73
C LEU A 15 5.19 7.17 -4.62
N LEU A 16 5.84 8.20 -5.17
CA LEU A 16 5.17 9.27 -5.94
C LEU A 16 4.19 8.75 -7.01
N LYS A 17 4.63 7.80 -7.85
CA LYS A 17 3.76 7.21 -8.90
C LYS A 17 2.63 6.36 -8.34
N VAL A 18 2.83 5.79 -7.15
CA VAL A 18 1.81 5.00 -6.45
C VAL A 18 0.79 5.97 -5.82
N ASN A 19 1.25 7.05 -5.19
CA ASN A 19 0.44 8.13 -4.63
C ASN A 19 -0.46 8.75 -5.71
N GLN A 20 0.08 9.11 -6.87
CA GLN A 20 -0.68 9.63 -8.00
C GLN A 20 -1.76 8.66 -8.50
N TYR A 21 -1.44 7.36 -8.55
CA TYR A 21 -2.41 6.35 -8.95
C TYR A 21 -3.52 6.19 -7.89
N LEU A 22 -3.16 6.21 -6.61
CA LEU A 22 -4.09 6.11 -5.50
C LEU A 22 -5.05 7.31 -5.49
N GLU A 23 -4.52 8.53 -5.55
CA GLU A 23 -5.29 9.77 -5.62
C GLU A 23 -6.27 9.78 -6.79
N LYS A 24 -5.81 9.44 -8.00
CA LYS A 24 -6.67 9.41 -9.18
C LYS A 24 -7.84 8.42 -9.08
N ASN A 25 -7.63 7.27 -8.43
CA ASN A 25 -8.61 6.18 -8.41
C ASN A 25 -9.45 6.13 -7.12
N PHE A 26 -8.99 6.79 -6.06
CA PHE A 26 -9.61 6.84 -4.74
C PHE A 26 -9.50 8.27 -4.16
N PRO A 27 -10.00 9.30 -4.87
CA PRO A 27 -9.76 10.70 -4.50
C PRO A 27 -10.29 11.03 -3.11
N ASP A 28 -11.50 10.59 -2.77
CA ASP A 28 -12.11 10.85 -1.46
C ASP A 28 -11.29 10.22 -0.32
N PHE A 29 -10.91 8.95 -0.46
CA PHE A 29 -10.06 8.27 0.51
C PHE A 29 -8.70 8.97 0.64
N PHE A 30 -8.09 9.33 -0.49
CA PHE A 30 -6.76 9.94 -0.48
C PHE A 30 -6.77 11.30 0.21
N ALA A 31 -7.77 12.14 -0.08
CA ALA A 31 -7.94 13.43 0.56
C ALA A 31 -8.19 13.28 2.07
N GLU A 32 -9.12 12.41 2.49
CA GLU A 32 -9.40 12.14 3.90
C GLU A 32 -8.16 11.59 4.64
N ALA A 33 -7.47 10.61 4.04
CA ALA A 33 -6.29 10.03 4.66
C ALA A 33 -5.17 11.05 4.79
N ARG A 34 -4.91 11.88 3.77
CA ARG A 34 -3.90 12.94 3.80
C ARG A 34 -4.23 14.04 4.79
N PHE A 35 -5.52 14.36 4.99
CA PHE A 35 -5.93 15.27 6.05
C PHE A 35 -5.55 14.74 7.43
N ASP A 36 -5.76 13.44 7.68
CA ASP A 36 -5.51 12.83 8.99
C ASP A 36 -4.02 12.55 9.26
N VAL A 37 -3.23 12.21 8.24
CA VAL A 37 -1.85 11.68 8.42
C VAL A 37 -0.76 12.55 7.78
N GLY A 38 -1.14 13.62 7.07
CA GLY A 38 -0.20 14.50 6.36
C GLY A 38 0.60 13.74 5.29
N ASP A 39 1.91 14.00 5.24
CA ASP A 39 2.82 13.43 4.25
C ASP A 39 3.35 12.02 4.59
N ASP A 40 2.85 11.40 5.68
CA ASP A 40 3.29 10.07 6.09
C ASP A 40 2.71 8.95 5.21
N ASP A 41 3.55 8.46 4.29
CA ASP A 41 3.18 7.37 3.39
C ASP A 41 2.90 6.05 4.14
N TYR A 42 3.58 5.76 5.25
CA TYR A 42 3.32 4.52 6.00
C TYR A 42 1.87 4.50 6.52
N PHE A 43 1.43 5.58 7.18
CA PHE A 43 0.07 5.64 7.70
C PHE A 43 -0.97 5.70 6.58
N LEU A 44 -0.70 6.42 5.47
CA LEU A 44 -1.57 6.44 4.30
C LEU A 44 -1.84 5.02 3.79
N TYR A 45 -0.78 4.23 3.58
CA TYR A 45 -0.90 2.89 3.02
C TYR A 45 -1.47 1.88 4.03
N SER A 46 -1.11 1.97 5.32
CA SER A 46 -1.74 1.15 6.37
C SER A 46 -3.25 1.36 6.40
N ARG A 47 -3.72 2.62 6.41
CA ARG A 47 -5.15 2.94 6.30
C ARG A 47 -5.78 2.46 5.00
N PHE A 48 -5.04 2.49 3.90
CA PHE A 48 -5.55 1.99 2.63
C PHE A 48 -5.80 0.48 2.66
N GLY A 49 -4.92 -0.29 3.28
CA GLY A 49 -5.14 -1.72 3.53
C GLY A 49 -6.42 -1.97 4.31
N GLN A 50 -6.59 -1.25 5.42
CA GLN A 50 -7.80 -1.35 6.24
C GLN A 50 -9.07 -0.98 5.44
N TYR A 51 -9.03 0.10 4.65
CA TYR A 51 -10.11 0.52 3.76
C TYR A 51 -10.47 -0.58 2.75
N LEU A 52 -9.46 -1.17 2.10
CA LEU A 52 -9.65 -2.21 1.08
C LEU A 52 -10.22 -3.49 1.70
N ALA A 53 -9.65 -3.95 2.82
CA ALA A 53 -10.11 -5.12 3.56
C ALA A 53 -11.58 -4.97 3.96
N ARG A 54 -11.95 -3.85 4.60
CA ARG A 54 -13.34 -3.55 5.00
C ARG A 54 -14.28 -3.46 3.81
N SER A 55 -13.83 -2.89 2.70
CA SER A 55 -14.64 -2.76 1.48
C SER A 55 -14.98 -4.13 0.87
N ILE A 56 -14.03 -5.06 0.89
CA ILE A 56 -14.22 -6.44 0.42
C ILE A 56 -15.12 -7.22 1.39
N GLU A 57 -14.81 -7.17 2.68
CA GLU A 57 -15.53 -7.94 3.71
C GLU A 57 -17.02 -7.62 3.74
N ASN A 58 -17.34 -6.33 3.65
CA ASN A 58 -18.70 -5.83 3.71
C ASN A 58 -19.39 -5.75 2.34
N ARG A 59 -18.71 -6.16 1.25
CA ARG A 59 -19.22 -6.06 -0.14
C ARG A 59 -19.69 -4.65 -0.51
N ARG A 60 -19.03 -3.62 0.02
CA ARG A 60 -19.44 -2.21 -0.08
C ARG A 60 -18.88 -1.48 -1.30
N ALA A 61 -18.00 -2.10 -2.08
CA ALA A 61 -17.36 -1.47 -3.22
C ALA A 61 -17.60 -2.23 -4.53
N PRO A 62 -17.81 -1.52 -5.66
CA PRO A 62 -17.82 -2.14 -6.98
C PRO A 62 -16.53 -2.92 -7.26
N ARG A 63 -16.65 -4.05 -7.97
CA ARG A 63 -15.52 -4.94 -8.28
C ARG A 63 -14.36 -4.22 -8.96
N ALA A 64 -14.65 -3.29 -9.87
CA ALA A 64 -13.62 -2.47 -10.53
C ALA A 64 -12.81 -1.61 -9.54
N LYS A 65 -13.46 -1.06 -8.50
CA LYS A 65 -12.79 -0.27 -7.46
C LYS A 65 -11.90 -1.17 -6.60
N ILE A 66 -12.36 -2.37 -6.24
CA ILE A 66 -11.54 -3.37 -5.52
C ILE A 66 -10.28 -3.73 -6.34
N TYR A 67 -10.40 -3.89 -7.66
CA TYR A 67 -9.27 -4.29 -8.51
C TYR A 67 -8.22 -3.19 -8.66
N ARG A 68 -8.66 -1.93 -8.71
CA ARG A 68 -7.76 -0.78 -8.60
C ARG A 68 -7.04 -0.79 -7.25
N GLY A 69 -7.68 -1.28 -6.19
CA GLY A 69 -7.05 -1.40 -4.88
C GLY A 69 -5.91 -2.40 -4.87
N PHE A 70 -6.12 -3.60 -5.42
CA PHE A 70 -5.02 -4.53 -5.61
C PHE A 70 -3.94 -4.01 -6.56
N THR A 71 -4.30 -3.15 -7.52
CA THR A 71 -3.31 -2.50 -8.40
C THR A 71 -2.38 -1.55 -7.63
N VAL A 72 -2.88 -0.84 -6.62
CA VAL A 72 -2.04 -0.03 -5.72
C VAL A 72 -1.02 -0.92 -4.99
N LEU A 73 -1.47 -2.02 -4.38
CA LEU A 73 -0.60 -2.94 -3.65
C LEU A 73 0.45 -3.61 -4.56
N ASN A 74 0.05 -3.99 -5.78
CA ASN A 74 0.97 -4.53 -6.78
C ASN A 74 2.02 -3.51 -7.23
N LYS A 75 1.67 -2.22 -7.29
CA LYS A 75 2.62 -1.14 -7.58
C LYS A 75 3.61 -0.95 -6.43
N MET A 76 3.15 -1.00 -5.18
CA MET A 76 4.05 -0.97 -4.02
C MET A 76 5.03 -2.17 -4.05
N ALA A 77 4.52 -3.37 -4.31
CA ALA A 77 5.35 -4.58 -4.41
C ALA A 77 6.36 -4.52 -5.57
N ALA A 78 6.06 -3.81 -6.65
CA ALA A 78 7.01 -3.59 -7.74
C ALA A 78 8.16 -2.66 -7.29
N VAL A 79 7.85 -1.61 -6.53
CA VAL A 79 8.85 -0.68 -5.98
C VAL A 79 9.70 -1.36 -4.91
N SER A 80 9.07 -2.17 -4.03
CA SER A 80 9.75 -2.84 -2.92
C SER A 80 10.89 -3.75 -3.34
N ARG A 81 10.87 -4.27 -4.57
CA ARG A 81 11.97 -5.07 -5.15
C ARG A 81 13.32 -4.35 -5.15
N LYS A 82 13.30 -3.02 -5.15
CA LYS A 82 14.52 -2.17 -5.15
C LYS A 82 14.60 -1.28 -3.91
N ASP A 83 13.57 -1.29 -3.06
CA ASP A 83 13.46 -0.41 -1.92
C ASP A 83 12.95 -1.17 -0.68
N PRO A 84 13.87 -1.59 0.22
CA PRO A 84 13.50 -2.31 1.44
C PRO A 84 12.59 -1.52 2.39
N GLN A 85 12.59 -0.19 2.32
CA GLN A 85 11.70 0.62 3.16
C GLN A 85 10.25 0.47 2.68
N VAL A 86 10.02 0.48 1.36
CA VAL A 86 8.70 0.22 0.77
C VAL A 86 8.24 -1.21 1.04
N LEU A 87 9.17 -2.19 1.05
CA LEU A 87 8.85 -3.56 1.46
C LEU A 87 8.29 -3.58 2.89
N ARG A 88 9.01 -2.97 3.83
CA ARG A 88 8.56 -2.89 5.23
C ARG A 88 7.18 -2.24 5.33
N MET A 89 6.97 -1.09 4.69
CA MET A 89 5.68 -0.41 4.69
C MET A 89 4.54 -1.27 4.14
N LEU A 90 4.78 -1.99 3.03
CA LEU A 90 3.77 -2.85 2.41
C LEU A 90 3.38 -4.02 3.32
N VAL A 91 4.38 -4.67 3.91
CA VAL A 91 4.19 -5.88 4.73
C VAL A 91 3.56 -5.51 6.08
N SER A 92 4.13 -4.56 6.83
CA SER A 92 3.67 -4.17 8.17
C SER A 92 2.53 -3.14 8.16
N GLY A 93 1.74 -3.14 7.08
CA GLY A 93 0.72 -2.13 6.82
C GLY A 93 -0.39 -2.74 5.97
N PRO A 94 -0.48 -2.43 4.67
CA PRO A 94 -1.59 -2.90 3.85
C PRO A 94 -1.83 -4.41 3.87
N LEU A 95 -0.76 -5.22 3.85
CA LEU A 95 -0.90 -6.68 3.77
C LEU A 95 -1.36 -7.30 5.09
N GLU A 96 -0.88 -6.84 6.24
CA GLU A 96 -1.38 -7.26 7.56
C GLU A 96 -2.91 -7.12 7.64
N HIS A 97 -3.47 -5.96 7.27
CA HIS A 97 -4.92 -5.75 7.27
C HIS A 97 -5.68 -6.69 6.34
N LEU A 98 -5.04 -7.18 5.26
CA LEU A 98 -5.65 -8.17 4.38
C LEU A 98 -5.59 -9.59 4.97
N VAL A 99 -4.50 -9.95 5.65
CA VAL A 99 -4.36 -11.26 6.33
C VAL A 99 -5.48 -11.46 7.34
N ASP A 100 -5.76 -10.43 8.14
CA ASP A 100 -6.78 -10.45 9.20
C ASP A 100 -8.23 -10.50 8.68
N ALA A 101 -8.43 -10.32 7.37
CA ALA A 101 -9.76 -10.27 6.75
C ALA A 101 -9.96 -11.45 5.77
N PRO A 102 -10.67 -12.53 6.16
CA PRO A 102 -10.68 -13.79 5.42
C PRO A 102 -11.08 -13.71 3.94
N LYS A 103 -12.13 -12.95 3.60
CA LYS A 103 -12.56 -12.75 2.20
C LYS A 103 -11.57 -11.86 1.46
N ALA A 104 -11.00 -10.87 2.14
CA ALA A 104 -9.98 -10.00 1.57
C ALA A 104 -8.71 -10.78 1.24
N ARG A 105 -8.19 -11.59 2.18
CA ARG A 105 -7.09 -12.53 1.97
C ARG A 105 -7.36 -13.47 0.80
N ALA A 106 -8.50 -14.14 0.78
CA ALA A 106 -8.86 -15.07 -0.28
C ALA A 106 -8.93 -14.40 -1.66
N LEU A 107 -9.38 -13.15 -1.73
CA LEU A 107 -9.41 -12.40 -2.98
C LEU A 107 -8.02 -11.86 -3.35
N ALA A 108 -7.21 -11.47 -2.36
CA ALA A 108 -5.82 -11.03 -2.54
C ALA A 108 -4.99 -12.13 -3.19
N MET A 109 -5.10 -13.38 -2.72
CA MET A 109 -4.45 -14.55 -3.33
C MET A 109 -4.83 -14.79 -4.80
N LYS A 110 -5.91 -14.17 -5.30
CA LYS A 110 -6.34 -14.27 -6.70
C LYS A 110 -5.95 -13.06 -7.56
N ARG A 111 -5.52 -11.95 -6.94
CA ARG A 111 -5.42 -10.64 -7.60
C ARG A 111 -4.11 -9.90 -7.37
N LEU A 112 -3.41 -10.21 -6.29
CA LEU A 112 -2.05 -9.76 -6.08
C LEU A 112 -1.14 -10.39 -7.15
N SER A 113 -0.08 -9.66 -7.52
CA SER A 113 0.99 -10.19 -8.35
C SER A 113 1.76 -11.28 -7.59
N PRO A 114 2.49 -12.18 -8.27
CA PRO A 114 3.25 -13.22 -7.59
C PRO A 114 4.18 -12.70 -6.49
N VAL A 115 4.80 -11.52 -6.70
CA VAL A 115 5.66 -10.87 -5.70
C VAL A 115 4.86 -10.47 -4.47
N ALA A 116 3.72 -9.80 -4.65
CA ALA A 116 2.88 -9.38 -3.54
C ALA A 116 2.20 -10.56 -2.82
N GLN A 117 1.89 -11.64 -3.54
CA GLN A 117 1.39 -12.89 -2.96
C GLN A 117 2.43 -13.52 -2.04
N GLY A 118 3.68 -13.66 -2.48
CA GLY A 118 4.75 -14.22 -1.65
C GLY A 118 4.94 -13.44 -0.34
N TYR A 119 4.84 -12.11 -0.38
CA TYR A 119 4.87 -11.30 0.84
C TYR A 119 3.66 -11.55 1.75
N LEU A 120 2.46 -11.66 1.19
CA LEU A 120 1.25 -11.96 1.97
C LEU A 120 1.30 -13.37 2.58
N GLU A 121 1.84 -14.34 1.86
CA GLU A 121 2.01 -15.72 2.32
C GLU A 121 3.02 -15.79 3.48
N SER A 122 4.14 -15.07 3.40
CA SER A 122 5.14 -15.02 4.50
C SER A 122 4.63 -14.42 5.81
N LEU A 123 3.49 -13.71 5.78
CA LEU A 123 2.81 -13.22 6.99
C LEU A 123 1.90 -14.27 7.65
N CYS A 124 1.61 -15.37 6.96
CA CYS A 124 0.72 -16.43 7.41
C CYS A 124 1.47 -17.67 7.92
N GLU A 125 2.80 -17.67 7.80
CA GLU A 125 3.72 -18.72 8.27
C GLU A 125 4.20 -18.44 9.70
#